data_AF-A0A848AZI9-F1
#
_entry.id   AF-A0A848AZI9-F1
#
_cell.length_a   1.000
_cell.length_b   1.000
_cell.length_c   1.000
_cell.angle_alpha   90.00
_cell.angle_beta   90.00
_cell.angle_gamma   90.00
#
_symmetry.space_group_name_H-M   'P 1'
#
loop_
_entity.id
_entity.type
_entity.pdbx_description
1 polymer ?
#
loop_
_entity_poly.entity_id
_entity_poly.type
_entity_poly.pdbx_seq_one_letter_code
_entity_poly.pdbx_strand_id
1 'polypeptide(L)'
;MKTLMIPALAALTLPLFAGPAAIRGDVDATKQLIPIKKTAGEGKLSKGHWLPAEKQNCYLYLSKPVTDEWSDFIFTVVPEKSGDIRLNIGGEWSKEPGDREFVLIDDVTVNGEPVANGSFEENDGKKAKNWYFSGKSVTLSDDAKTGKASVKVNHDNRACLTLKAEAGKNYEIKISAKKAEK
;
A
#
# COMPACT_ATOMS: atom_id res chain seq x y z
N MET A 1 31.91 16.25 -57.96
CA MET A 1 30.96 15.40 -57.21
C MET A 1 31.02 15.82 -55.74
N LYS A 2 29.94 16.37 -55.19
CA LYS A 2 29.87 16.80 -53.77
C LYS A 2 29.12 15.74 -53.00
N THR A 3 29.83 14.97 -52.19
CA THR A 3 29.24 13.96 -51.29
C THR A 3 28.59 14.71 -50.12
N LEU A 4 27.25 14.71 -50.04
CA LEU A 4 26.54 15.16 -48.85
C LEU A 4 26.63 14.06 -47.78
N MET A 5 27.34 14.34 -46.70
CA MET A 5 27.31 13.54 -45.47
C MET A 5 26.10 13.99 -44.64
N ILE A 6 25.15 13.08 -44.39
CA ILE A 6 24.03 13.29 -43.47
C ILE A 6 24.51 12.90 -42.07
N PRO A 7 24.48 13.78 -41.06
CA PRO A 7 24.80 13.40 -39.70
C PRO A 7 23.63 12.58 -39.11
N ALA A 8 23.93 11.37 -38.65
CA ALA A 8 22.98 10.53 -37.93
C ALA A 8 22.70 11.17 -36.56
N LEU A 9 21.45 11.58 -36.34
CA LEU A 9 20.98 12.11 -35.05
C LEU A 9 20.77 10.91 -34.10
N ALA A 10 21.69 10.73 -33.15
CA ALA A 10 21.52 9.76 -32.08
C ALA A 10 20.39 10.24 -31.15
N ALA A 11 19.24 9.56 -31.18
CA ALA A 11 18.16 9.80 -30.24
C ALA A 11 18.59 9.31 -28.84
N LEU A 12 18.96 10.24 -27.95
CA LEU A 12 19.05 9.95 -26.52
C LEU A 12 17.64 9.66 -26.00
N THR A 13 17.31 8.38 -25.84
CA THR A 13 16.18 7.97 -25.02
C THR A 13 16.55 8.22 -23.56
N LEU A 14 16.14 9.36 -23.00
CA LEU A 14 16.14 9.53 -21.55
C LEU A 14 15.18 8.49 -20.98
N PRO A 15 15.62 7.60 -20.06
CA PRO A 15 14.68 6.75 -19.37
C PRO A 15 13.70 7.65 -18.62
N LEU A 16 12.41 7.52 -18.94
CA LEU A 16 11.35 8.05 -18.08
C LEU A 16 11.51 7.33 -16.74
N PHE A 17 12.08 8.02 -15.76
CA PHE A 17 12.03 7.57 -14.39
C PHE A 17 10.57 7.62 -13.96
N ALA A 18 9.90 6.46 -14.00
CA ALA A 18 8.68 6.27 -13.24
C ALA A 18 8.97 6.70 -11.79
N GLY A 19 8.03 7.41 -11.17
CA GLY A 19 8.17 7.86 -9.80
C GLY A 19 8.54 6.69 -8.87
N PRO A 20 9.27 6.94 -7.78
CA PRO A 20 9.68 5.86 -6.87
C PRO A 20 8.45 5.10 -6.39
N ALA A 21 8.52 3.76 -6.44
CA ALA A 21 7.46 2.92 -5.89
C ALA A 21 7.25 3.28 -4.43
N ALA A 22 6.00 3.33 -3.99
CA ALA A 22 5.66 3.69 -2.63
C ALA A 22 4.53 2.80 -2.11
N ILE A 23 4.74 2.27 -0.91
CA ILE A 23 3.68 1.60 -0.15
C ILE A 23 2.72 2.65 0.36
N ARG A 24 1.44 2.31 0.35
CA ARG A 24 0.36 3.14 0.85
C ARG A 24 -0.61 2.31 1.70
N GLY A 25 -0.88 2.82 2.90
CA GLY A 25 -1.85 2.27 3.83
C GLY A 25 -3.01 3.24 4.03
N ASP A 26 -4.23 2.78 3.76
CA ASP A 26 -5.46 3.55 3.93
C ASP A 26 -6.26 2.98 5.10
N VAL A 27 -6.61 3.82 6.06
CA VAL A 27 -7.49 3.48 7.18
C VAL A 27 -8.85 4.09 6.92
N ASP A 28 -9.82 3.23 6.59
CA ASP A 28 -11.18 3.59 6.19
C ASP A 28 -12.19 3.14 7.25
N ALA A 29 -12.83 4.11 7.90
CA ALA A 29 -13.96 3.88 8.78
C ALA A 29 -15.18 4.71 8.37
N THR A 30 -15.27 5.05 7.07
CA THR A 30 -16.32 5.90 6.51
C THR A 30 -17.71 5.25 6.60
N LYS A 31 -17.79 3.91 6.60
CA LYS A 31 -19.05 3.16 6.71
C LYS A 31 -19.79 3.43 8.02
N GLN A 32 -19.05 3.63 9.11
CA GLN A 32 -19.60 3.86 10.44
C GLN A 32 -19.38 5.30 10.93
N LEU A 33 -18.87 6.18 10.05
CA LEU A 33 -18.55 7.59 10.36
C LEU A 33 -17.71 7.73 11.64
N ILE A 34 -16.65 6.94 11.72
CA ILE A 34 -15.70 6.96 12.84
C ILE A 34 -14.53 7.87 12.46
N PRO A 35 -14.36 9.03 13.10
CA PRO A 35 -13.18 9.86 12.89
C PRO A 35 -11.92 9.13 13.35
N ILE A 36 -10.84 9.30 12.60
CA ILE A 36 -9.54 8.68 12.86
C ILE A 36 -8.48 9.76 12.91
N LYS A 37 -7.54 9.64 13.84
CA LYS A 37 -6.35 10.49 13.94
C LYS A 37 -5.10 9.65 13.76
N LYS A 38 -4.12 10.13 13.01
CA LYS A 38 -2.73 9.64 13.12
C LYS A 38 -2.10 10.25 14.36
N THR A 39 -1.45 9.44 15.18
CA THR A 39 -0.79 9.89 16.42
C THR A 39 0.73 9.77 16.36
N ALA A 40 1.27 8.82 15.59
CA ALA A 40 2.71 8.61 15.48
C ALA A 40 3.11 7.89 14.18
N GLY A 41 4.43 7.77 13.98
CA GLY A 41 5.05 6.98 12.92
C GLY A 41 5.19 7.67 11.56
N GLU A 42 5.49 6.87 10.57
CA GLU A 42 5.99 7.27 9.26
C GLU A 42 4.90 7.68 8.28
N GLY A 43 5.33 8.09 7.09
CA GLY A 43 4.49 8.33 5.94
C GLY A 43 3.76 9.68 5.95
N LYS A 44 3.58 10.21 4.75
CA LYS A 44 2.87 11.47 4.52
C LYS A 44 1.38 11.27 4.76
N LEU A 45 0.85 11.86 5.83
CA LEU A 45 -0.57 11.81 6.14
C LEU A 45 -1.38 12.65 5.16
N SER A 46 -2.46 12.08 4.65
CA SER A 46 -3.47 12.77 3.86
C SER A 46 -4.87 12.25 4.22
N LYS A 47 -5.89 13.04 3.89
CA LYS A 47 -7.30 12.68 4.04
C LYS A 47 -7.91 12.42 2.68
N GLY A 48 -8.96 11.59 2.63
CA GLY A 48 -9.69 11.30 1.38
C GLY A 48 -10.45 12.53 0.87
N HIS A 49 -9.76 13.50 0.25
CA HIS A 49 -10.34 14.76 -0.22
C HIS A 49 -11.36 14.58 -1.35
N TRP A 50 -11.38 13.40 -1.99
CA TRP A 50 -12.37 12.98 -2.97
C TRP A 50 -13.69 12.50 -2.33
N LEU A 51 -13.75 12.39 -1.00
CA LEU A 51 -14.95 12.02 -0.27
C LEU A 51 -15.75 13.26 0.15
N PRO A 52 -17.07 13.10 0.38
CA PRO A 52 -17.88 14.12 1.06
C PRO A 52 -17.26 14.59 2.36
N ALA A 53 -17.44 15.88 2.69
CA ALA A 53 -16.76 16.55 3.81
C ALA A 53 -16.92 15.81 5.15
N GLU A 54 -18.10 15.27 5.42
CA GLU A 54 -18.41 14.52 6.65
C GLU A 54 -17.65 13.19 6.76
N LYS A 55 -17.14 12.65 5.65
CA LYS A 55 -16.37 11.40 5.61
C LYS A 55 -14.87 11.59 5.59
N GLN A 56 -14.37 12.80 5.30
CA GLN A 56 -12.93 13.03 5.12
C GLN A 56 -12.11 12.75 6.40
N ASN A 57 -12.68 13.00 7.58
CA ASN A 57 -12.02 12.67 8.85
C ASN A 57 -12.11 11.17 9.21
N CYS A 58 -12.90 10.39 8.48
CA CYS A 58 -13.06 8.96 8.66
C CYS A 58 -12.20 8.14 7.69
N TYR A 59 -11.40 8.81 6.86
CA TYR A 59 -10.53 8.18 5.87
C TYR A 59 -9.16 8.86 5.88
N LEU A 60 -8.16 8.14 6.39
CA LEU A 60 -6.77 8.56 6.34
C LEU A 60 -6.01 7.68 5.36
N TYR A 61 -5.07 8.27 4.63
CA TYR A 61 -4.06 7.49 3.92
C TYR A 61 -2.67 8.03 4.20
N LEU A 62 -1.72 7.11 4.24
CA LEU A 62 -0.32 7.39 4.48
C LEU A 62 0.50 6.64 3.45
N SER A 63 1.56 7.26 2.95
CA SER A 63 2.48 6.61 2.03
C SER A 63 3.94 6.84 2.36
N LYS A 64 4.76 5.86 2.01
CA LYS A 64 6.21 5.81 2.22
C LYS A 64 6.88 5.25 0.97
N PRO A 65 7.92 5.89 0.40
CA PRO A 65 8.72 5.31 -0.67
C PRO A 65 9.37 4.00 -0.24
N VAL A 66 9.48 3.05 -1.17
CA VAL A 66 10.14 1.75 -0.96
C VAL A 66 11.20 1.52 -2.02
N THR A 67 12.23 0.73 -1.67
CA THR A 67 13.28 0.27 -2.59
C THR A 67 13.08 -1.20 -2.92
N ASP A 68 14.02 -1.80 -3.64
CA ASP A 68 14.15 -3.24 -3.87
C ASP A 68 14.46 -4.06 -2.61
N GLU A 69 14.72 -3.41 -1.48
CA GLU A 69 14.98 -4.03 -0.18
C GLU A 69 13.76 -3.95 0.74
N TRP A 70 13.56 -4.99 1.56
CA TRP A 70 12.49 -5.04 2.55
C TRP A 70 12.68 -3.96 3.62
N SER A 71 11.64 -3.16 3.84
CA SER A 71 11.61 -2.16 4.90
C SER A 71 10.25 -2.13 5.59
N ASP A 72 10.22 -1.77 6.87
CA ASP A 72 8.97 -1.66 7.62
C ASP A 72 8.32 -0.29 7.38
N PHE A 73 7.02 -0.27 7.15
CA PHE A 73 6.19 0.92 7.16
C PHE A 73 5.32 0.93 8.41
N ILE A 74 5.63 1.82 9.35
CA ILE A 74 5.01 1.84 10.69
C ILE A 74 4.27 3.13 10.93
N PHE A 75 3.00 3.07 11.33
CA PHE A 75 2.23 4.25 11.74
C PHE A 75 1.18 3.89 12.79
N THR A 76 0.82 4.87 13.62
CA THR A 76 -0.17 4.69 14.69
C THR A 76 -1.39 5.55 14.45
N VAL A 77 -2.58 4.96 14.60
CA VAL A 77 -3.85 5.65 14.53
C VAL A 77 -4.69 5.45 15.78
N VAL A 78 -5.61 6.38 16.03
CA VAL A 78 -6.61 6.32 17.09
C VAL A 78 -7.99 6.58 16.49
N PRO A 79 -8.94 5.64 16.60
CA PRO A 79 -10.34 5.88 16.27
C PRO A 79 -11.04 6.58 17.44
N GLU A 80 -11.88 7.57 17.15
CA GLU A 80 -12.63 8.31 18.19
C GLU A 80 -13.86 7.55 18.69
N LYS A 81 -14.31 6.52 17.99
CA LYS A 81 -15.45 5.66 18.34
C LYS A 81 -15.09 4.20 18.12
N SER A 82 -15.72 3.30 18.88
CA SER A 82 -15.58 1.86 18.66
C SER A 82 -16.34 1.45 17.40
N GLY A 83 -15.80 0.46 16.69
CA GLY A 83 -16.41 -0.05 15.48
C GLY A 83 -15.41 -0.68 14.53
N ASP A 84 -15.83 -0.90 13.29
CA ASP A 84 -14.97 -1.52 12.28
C ASP A 84 -14.14 -0.45 11.55
N ILE A 85 -12.82 -0.64 11.53
CA ILE A 85 -11.89 0.11 10.68
C ILE A 85 -11.31 -0.83 9.63
N ARG A 86 -11.30 -0.42 8.37
CA ARG A 86 -10.74 -1.22 7.27
C ARG A 86 -9.35 -0.70 6.93
N LEU A 87 -8.36 -1.59 6.97
CA LEU A 87 -7.03 -1.32 6.45
C LEU A 87 -7.00 -1.76 4.97
N ASN A 88 -6.66 -0.85 4.07
CA ASN A 88 -6.43 -1.15 2.66
C ASN A 88 -4.97 -0.85 2.33
N ILE A 89 -4.23 -1.87 1.93
CA ILE A 89 -2.80 -1.80 1.65
C ILE A 89 -2.59 -1.91 0.15
N GLY A 90 -1.88 -0.94 -0.42
CA GLY A 90 -1.64 -0.86 -1.86
C GLY A 90 -0.45 0.04 -2.20
N GLY A 91 -0.37 0.42 -3.46
CA GLY A 91 0.61 1.38 -3.97
C GLY A 91 0.07 2.82 -4.02
N GLU A 92 0.99 3.78 -4.16
CA GLU A 92 0.62 5.18 -4.37
C GLU A 92 -0.12 5.40 -5.69
N TRP A 93 -1.03 6.38 -5.69
CA TRP A 93 -1.74 6.76 -6.90
C TRP A 93 -0.83 7.51 -7.87
N SER A 94 -0.90 7.14 -9.15
CA SER A 94 -0.42 7.96 -10.25
C SER A 94 -1.55 8.23 -11.24
N LYS A 95 -1.48 9.38 -11.90
CA LYS A 95 -2.43 9.77 -12.95
C LYS A 95 -2.42 8.76 -14.08
N GLU A 96 -1.24 8.42 -14.57
CA GLU A 96 -1.06 7.41 -15.61
C GLU A 96 -1.13 6.01 -14.99
N PRO A 97 -2.04 5.12 -15.43
CA PRO A 97 -2.18 3.79 -14.84
C PRO A 97 -0.91 2.94 -14.91
N GLY A 98 -0.10 3.11 -15.96
CA GLY A 98 1.17 2.41 -16.14
C GLY A 98 2.24 2.78 -15.11
N ASP A 99 2.11 3.94 -14.46
CA ASP A 99 3.04 4.43 -13.43
C ASP A 99 2.60 4.05 -12.01
N ARG A 100 1.50 3.30 -11.87
CA ARG A 100 1.04 2.77 -10.58
C ARG A 100 1.84 1.53 -10.24
N GLU A 101 3.08 1.78 -9.83
CA GLU A 101 4.08 0.76 -9.52
C GLU A 101 3.56 -0.26 -8.50
N PHE A 102 3.96 -1.51 -8.69
CA PHE A 102 3.65 -2.59 -7.76
C PHE A 102 4.66 -2.64 -6.61
N VAL A 103 4.16 -3.03 -5.45
CA VAL A 103 4.96 -3.30 -4.25
C VAL A 103 4.60 -4.69 -3.72
N LEU A 104 5.55 -5.34 -3.09
CA LEU A 104 5.32 -6.55 -2.30
C LEU A 104 5.08 -6.14 -0.85
N ILE A 105 4.15 -6.83 -0.19
CA ILE A 105 3.87 -6.67 1.23
C ILE A 105 3.94 -8.00 1.96
N ASP A 106 4.40 -7.95 3.20
CA ASP A 106 4.56 -9.10 4.09
C ASP A 106 4.51 -8.69 5.57
N ASP A 107 4.44 -9.66 6.47
CA ASP A 107 4.57 -9.52 7.93
C ASP A 107 3.74 -8.37 8.53
N VAL A 108 2.43 -8.37 8.29
CA VAL A 108 1.52 -7.34 8.80
C VAL A 108 1.22 -7.57 10.29
N THR A 109 1.49 -6.56 11.12
CA THR A 109 1.21 -6.60 12.56
C THR A 109 0.39 -5.40 13.02
N VAL A 110 -0.38 -5.59 14.10
CA VAL A 110 -1.12 -4.55 14.82
C VAL A 110 -0.76 -4.63 16.30
N ASN A 111 -0.26 -3.53 16.86
CA ASN A 111 0.19 -3.45 18.26
C ASN A 111 1.24 -4.54 18.61
N GLY A 112 2.16 -4.79 17.69
CA GLY A 112 3.21 -5.82 17.84
C GLY A 112 2.75 -7.25 17.52
N GLU A 113 1.45 -7.51 17.46
CA GLU A 113 0.91 -8.85 17.21
C GLU A 113 0.61 -9.09 15.73
N PRO A 114 0.94 -10.27 15.17
CA PRO A 114 0.55 -10.63 13.81
C PRO A 114 -0.98 -10.57 13.64
N VAL A 115 -1.43 -9.91 12.56
CA VAL A 115 -2.84 -10.03 12.18
C VAL A 115 -3.11 -11.44 11.66
N ALA A 116 -4.38 -11.85 11.63
CA ALA A 116 -4.76 -13.16 11.12
C ALA A 116 -4.20 -13.38 9.70
N ASN A 117 -3.27 -14.33 9.57
CA ASN A 117 -2.52 -14.60 8.33
C ASN A 117 -1.80 -13.37 7.74
N GLY A 118 -1.17 -12.56 8.60
CA GLY A 118 -0.39 -11.37 8.19
C GLY A 118 0.91 -11.67 7.43
N SER A 119 1.39 -12.91 7.49
CA SER A 119 2.54 -13.43 6.73
C SER A 119 2.12 -14.14 5.43
N PHE A 120 0.83 -14.19 5.12
CA PHE A 120 0.27 -14.75 3.88
C PHE A 120 0.56 -16.24 3.57
N GLU A 121 1.18 -16.98 4.48
CA GLU A 121 1.50 -18.40 4.33
C GLU A 121 0.26 -19.31 4.21
N GLU A 122 -0.86 -18.95 4.85
CA GLU A 122 -2.12 -19.68 4.65
C GLU A 122 -2.80 -19.21 3.36
N ASN A 123 -2.44 -19.81 2.22
CA ASN A 123 -2.96 -19.46 0.91
C ASN A 123 -3.25 -20.66 -0.01
N ASP A 124 -4.01 -20.43 -1.08
CA ASP A 124 -4.37 -21.43 -2.11
C ASP A 124 -3.69 -21.19 -3.48
N GLY A 125 -2.61 -20.39 -3.49
CA GLY A 125 -1.94 -19.94 -4.73
C GLY A 125 -2.67 -18.80 -5.47
N LYS A 126 -3.87 -18.41 -5.05
CA LYS A 126 -4.61 -17.26 -5.62
C LYS A 126 -5.05 -16.25 -4.56
N LYS A 127 -5.32 -16.71 -3.33
CA LYS A 127 -5.83 -15.90 -2.22
C LYS A 127 -5.15 -16.32 -0.92
N ALA A 128 -4.78 -15.33 -0.11
CA ALA A 128 -4.48 -15.55 1.30
C ALA A 128 -5.77 -15.60 2.13
N LYS A 129 -5.89 -16.58 3.03
CA LYS A 129 -7.01 -16.73 3.97
C LYS A 129 -7.14 -15.49 4.85
N ASN A 130 -8.38 -15.13 5.22
CA ASN A 130 -8.76 -13.96 6.03
C ASN A 130 -8.51 -12.58 5.39
N TRP A 131 -7.95 -12.53 4.18
CA TRP A 131 -7.75 -11.29 3.43
C TRP A 131 -8.75 -11.15 2.31
N TYR A 132 -9.22 -9.92 2.10
CA TYR A 132 -9.97 -9.54 0.92
C TYR A 132 -9.04 -8.83 -0.06
N PHE A 133 -9.13 -9.17 -1.34
CA PHE A 133 -8.35 -8.52 -2.39
C PHE A 133 -9.29 -7.73 -3.31
N SER A 134 -9.03 -6.43 -3.46
CA SER A 134 -9.71 -5.60 -4.47
C SER A 134 -8.88 -5.56 -5.74
N GLY A 135 -9.54 -5.46 -6.90
CA GLY A 135 -8.87 -5.40 -8.21
C GLY A 135 -8.80 -6.75 -8.92
N LYS A 136 -7.99 -6.83 -9.97
CA LYS A 136 -7.88 -8.02 -10.85
C LYS A 136 -6.52 -8.72 -10.75
N SER A 137 -5.50 -8.04 -10.23
CA SER A 137 -4.10 -8.44 -10.33
C SER A 137 -3.39 -8.53 -8.98
N VAL A 138 -4.12 -8.69 -7.88
CA VAL A 138 -3.46 -9.06 -6.63
C VAL A 138 -3.04 -10.52 -6.74
N THR A 139 -1.75 -10.77 -6.68
CA THR A 139 -1.16 -12.11 -6.77
C THR A 139 -0.27 -12.37 -5.56
N LEU A 140 -0.11 -13.64 -5.22
CA LEU A 140 0.92 -14.08 -4.30
C LEU A 140 2.27 -14.08 -5.02
N SER A 141 3.35 -13.90 -4.27
CA SER A 141 4.74 -13.98 -4.73
C SER A 141 5.55 -14.83 -3.78
N ASP A 142 6.55 -15.53 -4.30
CA ASP A 142 7.52 -16.32 -3.54
C ASP A 142 8.71 -15.49 -3.02
N ASP A 143 8.83 -14.25 -3.48
CA ASP A 143 9.72 -13.24 -2.94
C ASP A 143 9.11 -12.68 -1.65
N ALA A 144 9.34 -13.39 -0.55
CA ALA A 144 8.82 -13.08 0.77
C ALA A 144 9.90 -12.50 1.68
N LYS A 145 9.50 -11.68 2.65
CA LYS A 145 10.41 -11.23 3.71
C LYS A 145 10.68 -12.38 4.66
N THR A 146 9.61 -13.08 5.02
CA THR A 146 9.62 -14.23 5.90
C THR A 146 8.84 -15.36 5.24
N GLY A 147 9.33 -16.60 5.34
CA GLY A 147 8.60 -17.75 4.78
C GLY A 147 8.71 -17.85 3.26
N LYS A 148 7.58 -18.05 2.60
CA LYS A 148 7.48 -18.40 1.17
C LYS A 148 6.41 -17.61 0.42
N ALA A 149 5.61 -16.79 1.09
CA ALA A 149 4.51 -16.07 0.45
C ALA A 149 4.47 -14.59 0.87
N SER A 150 4.48 -13.71 -0.12
CA SER A 150 4.11 -12.31 0.02
C SER A 150 2.97 -11.95 -0.94
N VAL A 151 2.43 -10.73 -0.83
CA VAL A 151 1.36 -10.26 -1.73
C VAL A 151 1.86 -9.09 -2.57
N LYS A 152 1.65 -9.18 -3.90
CA LYS A 152 1.88 -8.10 -4.85
C LYS A 152 0.64 -7.20 -4.95
N VAL A 153 0.80 -5.93 -4.59
CA VAL A 153 -0.26 -4.91 -4.56
C VAL A 153 0.15 -3.66 -5.33
N ASN A 154 -0.80 -2.88 -5.82
CA ASN A 154 -0.58 -1.51 -6.31
C ASN A 154 -1.79 -0.64 -5.97
N HIS A 155 -1.90 0.56 -6.56
CA HIS A 155 -3.03 1.45 -6.26
C HIS A 155 -4.40 0.81 -6.55
N ASP A 156 -4.51 0.07 -7.65
CA ASP A 156 -5.75 -0.52 -8.15
C ASP A 156 -6.02 -1.92 -7.56
N ASN A 157 -4.97 -2.61 -7.13
CA ASN A 157 -4.99 -3.98 -6.65
C ASN A 157 -4.52 -4.02 -5.20
N ARG A 158 -5.43 -4.16 -4.23
CA ARG A 158 -5.13 -3.95 -2.80
C ARG A 158 -5.43 -5.17 -1.96
N ALA A 159 -4.65 -5.34 -0.90
CA ALA A 159 -4.93 -6.26 0.19
C ALA A 159 -5.70 -5.54 1.29
N CYS A 160 -6.79 -6.14 1.76
CA CYS A 160 -7.68 -5.53 2.73
C CYS A 160 -7.96 -6.47 3.90
N LEU A 161 -8.02 -5.89 5.10
CA LEU A 161 -8.57 -6.53 6.28
C LEU A 161 -9.41 -5.56 7.09
N THR A 162 -10.26 -6.10 7.97
CA THR A 162 -11.07 -5.31 8.89
C THR A 162 -10.60 -5.56 10.31
N LEU A 163 -10.32 -4.49 11.04
CA LEU A 163 -9.99 -4.50 12.46
C LEU A 163 -11.21 -4.05 13.26
N LYS A 164 -11.49 -4.75 14.36
CA LYS A 164 -12.48 -4.31 15.35
C LYS A 164 -11.79 -3.39 16.33
N ALA A 165 -12.08 -2.10 16.20
CA ALA A 165 -11.39 -1.07 16.95
C ALA A 165 -12.22 -0.58 18.14
N GLU A 166 -11.54 -0.21 19.22
CA GLU A 166 -12.12 0.39 20.41
C GLU A 166 -11.77 1.88 20.45
N ALA A 167 -12.75 2.70 20.85
CA ALA A 167 -12.58 4.14 20.96
C ALA A 167 -11.36 4.51 21.82
N GLY A 168 -10.54 5.44 21.32
CA GLY A 168 -9.42 6.02 22.07
C GLY A 168 -8.19 5.12 22.21
N LYS A 169 -8.23 3.86 21.74
CA LYS A 169 -7.04 2.98 21.75
C LYS A 169 -6.09 3.30 20.60
N ASN A 170 -4.79 3.17 20.86
CA ASN A 170 -3.77 3.20 19.83
C ASN A 170 -3.78 1.89 19.03
N TYR A 171 -3.70 2.02 17.71
CA TYR A 171 -3.47 0.94 16.77
C TYR A 171 -2.19 1.27 16.00
N GLU A 172 -1.07 0.73 16.45
CA GLU A 172 0.18 0.76 15.70
C GLU A 172 0.13 -0.33 14.63
N ILE A 173 0.18 0.08 13.37
CA ILE A 173 0.20 -0.81 12.22
C ILE A 173 1.61 -0.84 11.67
N LYS A 174 2.13 -2.05 11.46
CA LYS A 174 3.38 -2.28 10.74
C LYS A 174 3.11 -3.16 9.53
N ILE A 175 3.68 -2.78 8.40
CA ILE A 175 3.64 -3.53 7.15
C ILE A 175 5.07 -3.61 6.62
N SER A 176 5.59 -4.81 6.39
CA SER A 176 6.85 -4.93 5.65
C SER A 176 6.57 -4.75 4.17
N ALA A 177 7.36 -3.93 3.49
CA ALA A 177 7.17 -3.67 2.07
C ALA A 177 8.48 -3.47 1.32
N LYS A 178 8.47 -3.85 0.05
CA LYS A 178 9.49 -3.51 -0.93
C LYS A 178 8.86 -3.28 -2.31
N LYS A 179 9.62 -2.72 -3.24
CA LYS A 179 9.26 -2.61 -4.65
C LYS A 179 9.17 -4.02 -5.25
N ALA A 180 8.11 -4.27 -6.02
CA ALA A 180 8.02 -5.51 -6.78
C ALA A 180 8.89 -5.42 -8.05
N GLU A 181 9.53 -6.53 -8.43
CA GLU A 181 10.15 -6.65 -9.74
C GLU A 181 9.08 -6.54 -10.85
N LYS A 182 9.50 -5.97 -11.99
CA LYS A 182 8.63 -5.73 -13.15
C LYS A 182 8.39 -7.01 -13.93
#